data_AF-A0A3U7MT15-F1
#
_entry.id   AF-A0A3U7MT15-F1
#
_cell.length_a   1.000
_cell.length_b   1.000
_cell.length_c   1.000
_cell.angle_alpha   90.00
_cell.angle_beta   90.00
_cell.angle_gamma   90.00
#
_symmetry.space_group_name_H-M   'P 1'
#
loop_
_entity.id
_entity.type
_entity.pdbx_description
1 polymer ?
#
loop_
_entity_poly.entity_id
_entity_poly.type
_entity_poly.pdbx_seq_one_letter_code
_entity_poly.pdbx_strand_id
1 'polypeptide(L)'
;MEKIFYTRGKGRVRKSLDVFSDGHQFRLLFTVLDRTNPSKADRAAGMKEKRFIAFEEEFFISHNDQIIPSKYPFPELVEAFVVYLNGNGEATRETDSN
;
A
#
# COMPACT_ATOMS: atom_id res chain seq x y z
N MET A 1 -9.99 -13.73 3.11
CA MET A 1 -8.68 -13.55 2.46
C MET A 1 -7.66 -13.16 3.52
N GLU A 2 -6.51 -13.82 3.55
CA GLU A 2 -5.40 -13.54 4.46
C GLU A 2 -4.41 -12.58 3.81
N LYS A 3 -3.82 -11.66 4.60
CA LYS A 3 -2.78 -10.76 4.10
C LYS A 3 -1.49 -11.56 3.85
N ILE A 4 -1.06 -11.62 2.60
CA ILE A 4 0.13 -12.38 2.20
C ILE A 4 1.33 -11.50 1.91
N PHE A 5 1.10 -10.22 1.57
CA PHE A 5 2.15 -9.31 1.18
C PHE A 5 1.81 -7.88 1.57
N TYR A 6 2.84 -7.12 1.92
CA TYR A 6 2.75 -5.70 2.15
C TYR A 6 4.02 -5.02 1.67
N THR A 7 3.84 -3.89 1.01
CA THR A 7 4.94 -2.99 0.67
C THR A 7 4.50 -1.54 0.77
N ARG A 8 5.46 -0.65 0.94
CA ARG A 8 5.23 0.78 0.99
C ARG A 8 6.29 1.54 0.19
N GLY A 9 5.83 2.56 -0.52
CA GLY A 9 6.69 3.53 -1.17
C GLY A 9 7.40 4.43 -0.17
N LYS A 10 8.52 5.02 -0.61
CA LYS A 10 9.24 6.05 0.14
C LYS A 10 8.66 7.43 -0.17
N GLY A 11 8.64 8.34 0.81
CA GLY A 11 8.26 9.73 0.58
C GLY A 11 7.46 10.37 1.72
N ARG A 12 7.17 11.66 1.56
CA ARG A 12 6.31 12.44 2.46
C ARG A 12 4.87 11.90 2.43
N VAL A 13 4.36 11.68 1.23
CA VAL A 13 3.10 10.99 0.96
C VAL A 13 3.38 9.50 1.04
N ARG A 14 2.75 8.80 1.98
CA ARG A 14 2.94 7.36 2.18
C ARG A 14 1.99 6.61 1.25
N LYS A 15 2.54 5.94 0.25
CA LYS A 15 1.83 5.01 -0.62
C LYS A 15 2.07 3.59 -0.10
N SER A 16 1.05 2.75 -0.04
CA SER A 16 1.19 1.34 0.32
C SER A 16 0.31 0.45 -0.54
N LEU A 17 0.73 -0.81 -0.62
CA LEU A 17 -0.01 -1.90 -1.20
C LEU A 17 -0.10 -3.02 -0.16
N ASP A 18 -1.32 -3.36 0.22
CA ASP A 18 -1.66 -4.55 0.99
C ASP A 18 -2.25 -5.58 0.03
N VAL A 19 -1.71 -6.80 0.04
CA VAL A 19 -2.23 -7.89 -0.79
C VAL A 19 -2.77 -9.01 0.08
N PHE A 20 -4.01 -9.39 -0.19
CA PHE A 20 -4.70 -10.49 0.46
C PHE A 20 -4.96 -11.60 -0.55
N SER A 21 -5.01 -12.84 -0.08
CA SER A 21 -5.35 -14.00 -0.89
C SER A 21 -6.28 -14.95 -0.14
N ASP A 22 -7.18 -15.62 -0.87
CA ASP A 22 -7.94 -16.79 -0.39
C ASP A 22 -7.52 -18.08 -1.08
N GLY A 23 -6.40 -18.07 -1.82
CA GLY A 23 -5.93 -19.20 -2.63
C GLY A 23 -6.46 -19.22 -4.06
N HIS A 24 -7.49 -18.43 -4.38
CA HIS A 24 -8.07 -18.33 -5.72
C HIS A 24 -7.93 -16.93 -6.33
N GLN A 25 -8.08 -15.89 -5.51
CA GLN A 25 -8.00 -14.50 -5.94
C GLN A 25 -7.05 -13.70 -5.05
N PHE A 26 -6.36 -12.75 -5.67
CA PHE A 26 -5.66 -11.69 -4.98
C PHE A 26 -6.57 -10.47 -4.86
N ARG A 27 -6.58 -9.86 -3.67
CA ARG A 27 -7.13 -8.52 -3.45
C ARG A 27 -5.97 -7.56 -3.18
N LEU A 28 -5.79 -6.59 -4.07
CA LEU A 28 -4.78 -5.54 -3.98
C LEU A 28 -5.46 -4.28 -3.44
N LEU A 29 -5.11 -3.87 -2.23
CA LEU A 29 -5.57 -2.64 -1.61
C LEU A 29 -4.46 -1.60 -1.66
N PHE A 30 -4.68 -0.53 -2.43
CA PHE A 30 -3.78 0.60 -2.52
C PHE A 30 -4.24 1.70 -1.58
N THR A 31 -3.33 2.22 -0.76
CA THR A 31 -3.64 3.32 0.17
C THR A 31 -2.60 4.42 0.03
N VAL A 32 -3.07 5.66 0.00
CA VAL A 32 -2.23 6.86 0.08
C VAL A 32 -2.59 7.63 1.34
N LEU A 33 -1.63 7.78 2.24
CA LEU A 33 -1.73 8.64 3.40
C LEU A 33 -0.92 9.93 3.15
N ASP A 34 -1.62 11.05 3.07
CA ASP A 34 -0.99 12.37 3.05
C ASP A 34 -1.04 13.00 4.44
N ARG A 35 -0.48 14.20 4.58
CA ARG A 35 -0.46 14.99 5.81
C ARG A 35 -1.14 16.32 5.61
N THR A 36 -1.93 16.72 6.60
CA THR A 36 -2.40 18.10 6.67
C THR A 36 -1.19 19.05 6.73
N ASN A 37 -1.33 20.22 6.12
CA ASN A 37 -0.31 21.27 6.16
C ASN A 37 -0.87 22.50 6.90
N PRO A 38 -0.88 22.49 8.23
CA PRO A 38 -1.38 23.61 9.02
C PRO A 38 -0.57 24.88 8.72
N SER A 39 -1.24 26.03 8.69
CA SER A 39 -0.58 27.32 8.48
C SER A 39 0.32 27.70 9.67
N LYS A 40 1.11 28.77 9.55
CA LYS A 40 1.94 29.27 10.66
C LYS A 40 1.07 29.65 11.88
N ALA A 41 -0.10 30.23 11.65
CA ALA A 41 -1.05 30.59 12.70
C ALA A 41 -1.64 29.34 13.38
N ASP A 42 -2.03 28.34 12.58
CA ASP A 42 -2.56 27.07 13.11
C ASP A 42 -1.53 26.34 13.97
N ARG A 43 -0.26 26.32 13.53
CA ARG A 43 0.84 25.75 14.31
C ARG A 43 1.07 26.51 15.62
N ALA A 44 0.98 27.84 15.61
CA ALA A 44 1.09 28.67 16.81
C ALA A 44 -0.07 28.41 17.79
N ALA A 45 -1.26 28.07 17.29
CA ALA A 45 -2.41 27.62 18.07
C ALA A 45 -2.31 26.14 18.51
N GLY A 46 -1.21 25.44 18.21
CA GLY A 46 -0.97 24.06 18.64
C GLY A 46 -1.48 22.97 17.68
N MET A 47 -2.00 23.33 16.49
CA MET A 47 -2.38 22.32 15.50
C MET A 47 -1.14 21.62 14.91
N LYS A 48 -1.15 20.30 14.97
CA LYS A 48 -0.11 19.43 14.43
C LYS A 48 -0.53 18.87 13.06
N GLU A 49 0.46 18.53 12.24
CA GLU A 49 0.23 17.73 11.03
C GLU A 49 -0.44 16.42 11.42
N LYS A 50 -1.54 16.07 10.75
CA LYS A 50 -2.25 14.81 10.92
C LYS A 50 -2.22 14.05 9.62
N ARG A 51 -2.08 12.73 9.69
CA ARG A 51 -2.24 11.87 8.51
C ARG A 51 -3.72 11.69 8.19
N PHE A 52 -4.04 11.68 6.90
CA PHE A 52 -5.38 11.36 6.42
C PHE A 52 -5.27 10.49 5.16
N ILE A 53 -6.29 9.68 4.89
CA ILE A 53 -6.39 8.89 3.67
C ILE A 53 -6.73 9.84 2.53
N ALA A 54 -5.80 10.02 1.60
CA ALA A 54 -5.97 10.85 0.41
C ALA A 54 -6.49 10.02 -0.78
N PHE A 55 -6.22 8.72 -0.80
CA PHE A 55 -6.67 7.79 -1.82
C PHE A 55 -6.71 6.38 -1.26
N GLU A 56 -7.74 5.63 -1.64
CA GLU A 56 -7.90 4.22 -1.32
C GLU A 56 -8.65 3.55 -2.48
N GLU A 57 -8.07 2.48 -3.03
CA GLU A 57 -8.69 1.75 -4.14
C GLU A 57 -8.32 0.26 -4.07
N GLU A 58 -9.29 -0.60 -4.39
CA GLU A 58 -9.13 -2.05 -4.35
C GLU A 58 -9.28 -2.67 -5.74
N PHE A 59 -8.45 -3.67 -6.02
CA PHE A 59 -8.49 -4.45 -7.25
C PHE A 59 -8.51 -5.95 -6.92
N PHE A 60 -9.28 -6.71 -7.70
CA PHE A 60 -9.38 -8.15 -7.57
C PHE A 60 -8.82 -8.81 -8.83
N ILE A 61 -7.95 -9.80 -8.64
CA ILE A 61 -7.24 -10.49 -9.73
C ILE A 61 -7.30 -11.98 -9.47
N SER A 62 -7.61 -12.79 -10.49
CA SER A 62 -7.49 -14.25 -10.36
C SER A 62 -6.02 -14.65 -10.24
N HIS A 63 -5.70 -15.66 -9.44
CA HIS A 63 -4.33 -16.19 -9.35
C HIS A 63 -3.76 -16.65 -10.70
N ASN A 64 -4.64 -17.04 -11.63
CA ASN A 64 -4.26 -17.50 -12.96
C ASN A 64 -4.03 -16.36 -13.96
N ASP A 65 -4.40 -15.13 -13.61
CA ASP A 65 -4.26 -13.97 -14.50
C ASP A 65 -2.84 -13.41 -14.44
N GLN A 66 -2.35 -12.93 -15.58
CA GLN A 66 -1.08 -12.22 -15.63
C GLN A 66 -1.22 -10.82 -14.99
N ILE A 67 -0.44 -10.57 -13.94
CA ILE A 67 -0.34 -9.25 -13.31
C ILE A 67 0.60 -8.37 -14.14
N ILE A 68 0.06 -7.28 -14.71
CA ILE A 68 0.82 -6.28 -15.45
C ILE A 68 0.93 -5.02 -14.57
N PRO A 69 2.09 -4.74 -13.93
CA PRO A 69 2.23 -3.66 -12.95
C PRO A 69 1.80 -2.27 -13.45
N SER A 70 2.04 -1.95 -14.73
CA SER A 70 1.69 -0.66 -15.33
C SER A 70 0.19 -0.38 -15.44
N LYS A 71 -0.67 -1.38 -15.21
CA LYS A 71 -2.13 -1.22 -15.21
C LYS A 71 -2.71 -0.78 -13.87
N TYR A 72 -1.88 -0.72 -12.82
CA TYR A 72 -2.32 -0.43 -11.46
C TYR A 72 -1.76 0.90 -10.95
N PRO A 73 -2.40 1.49 -9.93
CA PRO A 73 -1.78 2.56 -9.16
C PRO A 73 -0.43 2.11 -8.61
N PHE A 74 0.57 2.98 -8.69
CA PHE A 74 1.92 2.73 -8.15
C PHE A 74 2.56 1.42 -8.67
N PRO A 75 2.91 1.36 -9.97
CA PRO A 75 3.48 0.17 -10.60
C PRO A 75 4.68 -0.41 -9.84
N GLU A 76 5.47 0.44 -9.20
CA GLU A 76 6.62 0.04 -8.39
C GLU A 76 6.25 -0.87 -7.20
N LEU A 77 5.06 -0.71 -6.62
CA LEU A 77 4.59 -1.53 -5.50
C LEU A 77 4.07 -2.88 -6.00
N VAL A 78 3.42 -2.88 -7.16
CA VAL A 78 2.93 -4.11 -7.81
C VAL A 78 4.10 -4.94 -8.34
N GLU A 79 5.14 -4.31 -8.86
CA GLU A 79 6.36 -5.00 -9.27
C GLU A 79 7.02 -5.73 -8.08
N ALA A 80 7.07 -5.09 -6.91
CA ALA A 80 7.56 -5.74 -5.69
C ALA A 80 6.71 -6.97 -5.32
N PHE A 81 5.39 -6.91 -5.50
CA PHE A 81 4.50 -8.05 -5.30
C PHE A 81 4.75 -9.18 -6.32
N VAL A 82 4.93 -8.85 -7.59
CA VAL A 82 5.26 -9.85 -8.64
C VAL A 82 6.61 -10.53 -8.34
N VAL A 83 7.61 -9.78 -7.88
CA VAL A 83 8.90 -10.34 -7.45
C VAL A 83 8.73 -11.29 -6.25
N TYR A 84 7.87 -10.94 -5.30
CA TYR A 84 7.51 -11.81 -4.18
C TYR A 84 6.86 -13.11 -4.65
N LEU A 85 5.89 -13.06 -5.58
CA LEU A 85 5.25 -14.25 -6.13
C LEU A 85 6.23 -15.20 -6.83
N ASN A 86 7.27 -14.66 -7.45
CA ASN A 86 8.32 -15.44 -8.14
C ASN A 86 9.35 -16.06 -7.17
N GLY A 87 9.15 -15.95 -5.86
CA GLY A 87 10.04 -16.55 -4.84
C GLY A 87 11.35 -15.80 -4.62
N ASN A 88 11.51 -14.61 -5.19
CA ASN A 88 12.75 -13.82 -5.16
C ASN A 88 12.70 -12.62 -4.18
N GLY A 89 11.62 -12.48 -3.40
CA GLY A 89 11.43 -11.37 -2.46
C GLY A 89 11.14 -11.83 -1.03
N GLU A 90 11.76 -11.18 -0.04
CA GLU A 90 11.37 -11.32 1.36
C GLU A 90 10.06 -10.55 1.59
N ALA A 91 8.96 -11.26 1.89
CA ALA A 91 7.75 -10.59 2.39
C ALA A 91 8.06 -9.98 3.75
N THR A 92 7.94 -8.66 3.86
CA THR A 92 7.83 -8.02 5.17
C THR A 92 6.45 -8.35 5.72
N ARG A 93 6.31 -9.49 6.40
CA ARG A 93 5.19 -9.71 7.30
C ARG A 93 5.26 -8.60 8.33
N GLU A 94 4.29 -7.69 8.33
CA GLU A 94 4.13 -6.76 9.45
C GLU A 94 3.91 -7.64 10.69
N THR A 95 4.95 -7.76 11.52
CA THR A 95 4.80 -8.28 12.87
C THR A 95 3.94 -7.26 13.60
N ASP A 96 2.72 -7.66 13.92
CA ASP A 96 1.84 -6.97 14.86
C ASP A 96 2.66 -6.61 16.10
N SER A 97 2.99 -5.32 16.20
CA SER A 97 3.57 -4.77 17.41
C SER A 97 2.39 -4.19 18.19
N ASN A 98 2.02 -4.92 19.24
CA ASN A 98 1.06 -4.54 20.29
C ASN A 98 1.18 -3.06 20.71
#